data_AF-A0A7Y8NYY3-F1
#
_entry.id   AF-A0A7Y8NYY3-F1
#
_cell.length_a   1.000
_cell.length_b   1.000
_cell.length_c   1.000
_cell.angle_alpha   90.00
_cell.angle_beta   90.00
_cell.angle_gamma   90.00
#
_symmetry.space_group_name_H-M   'P 1'
#
loop_
_entity.id
_entity.type
_entity.pdbx_description
1 polymer ?
#
loop_
_entity_poly.entity_id
_entity_poly.type
_entity_poly.pdbx_seq_one_letter_code
_entity_poly.pdbx_strand_id
1 'polypeptide(L)'
;MRNLKENWRFRISSKPGMIVLIIIAIGLFYKCGTVKHVPAPPVVAKTTINNDTLMAGKTLYVNNCQKCHKLYSPDAYNAAEWKDNLNAMQRKAKISDAQKETIYKYLTANIKK
;
A
#
# COMPACT_ATOMS: atom_id res chain seq x y z
N MET A 1 -22.78 -41.67 0.56
CA MET A 1 -21.85 -41.06 -0.43
C MET A 1 -22.64 -40.81 -1.70
N ARG A 2 -22.98 -39.55 -2.01
CA ARG A 2 -23.77 -39.19 -3.19
C ARG A 2 -22.85 -38.52 -4.21
N ASN A 3 -22.66 -39.21 -5.33
CA ASN A 3 -21.85 -38.78 -6.47
C ASN A 3 -22.85 -38.49 -7.60
N LEU A 4 -23.15 -37.21 -7.82
CA LEU A 4 -24.06 -36.75 -8.89
C LEU A 4 -23.22 -35.93 -9.87
N LYS A 5 -22.75 -36.62 -10.91
CA LYS A 5 -22.17 -36.03 -12.11
C LYS A 5 -23.18 -35.09 -12.77
N GLU A 6 -22.76 -33.84 -12.94
CA GLU A 6 -22.81 -33.08 -14.19
C GLU A 6 -24.06 -33.30 -15.08
N ASN A 7 -25.09 -32.49 -14.88
CA ASN A 7 -26.17 -32.36 -15.87
C ASN A 7 -26.67 -30.91 -15.96
N TRP A 8 -25.99 -30.09 -16.74
CA TRP A 8 -26.58 -28.88 -17.34
C TRP A 8 -26.10 -28.76 -18.79
N ARG A 9 -26.77 -29.50 -19.67
CA ARG A 9 -26.68 -29.34 -21.13
C ARG A 9 -27.26 -27.97 -21.48
N PHE A 10 -26.40 -26.97 -21.61
CA PHE A 10 -26.79 -25.62 -22.02
C PHE A 10 -27.16 -25.64 -23.52
N ARG A 11 -28.47 -25.75 -23.81
CA ARG A 11 -29.02 -25.63 -25.16
C ARG A 11 -29.03 -24.14 -25.55
N ILE A 12 -27.95 -23.67 -26.18
CA ILE A 12 -27.91 -22.33 -26.78
C ILE A 12 -28.69 -22.39 -28.10
N SER A 13 -29.92 -21.88 -28.13
CA SER A 13 -30.62 -21.61 -29.38
C SER A 13 -30.23 -20.22 -29.88
N SER A 14 -29.33 -20.15 -30.87
CA SER A 14 -28.91 -18.93 -31.55
C SER A 14 -30.01 -18.44 -32.49
N LYS A 15 -30.75 -17.40 -32.10
CA LYS A 15 -31.63 -16.65 -33.01
C LYS A 15 -30.82 -15.52 -33.66
N PRO A 16 -30.78 -15.41 -35.01
CA PRO A 16 -29.87 -14.51 -35.73
C PRO A 16 -30.16 -13.01 -35.51
N GLY A 17 -31.33 -12.64 -34.97
CA GLY A 17 -31.69 -11.25 -34.69
C GLY A 17 -31.13 -10.68 -33.37
N MET A 18 -30.62 -11.52 -32.46
CA MET A 18 -30.18 -11.05 -31.12
C MET A 18 -28.70 -10.63 -31.07
N ILE A 19 -27.95 -10.90 -32.14
CA ILE A 19 -26.51 -10.59 -32.24
C ILE A 19 -26.29 -9.11 -32.65
N VAL A 20 -27.27 -8.48 -33.30
CA VAL A 20 -27.14 -7.10 -33.84
C VAL A 20 -27.26 -6.03 -32.75
N LEU A 21 -27.92 -6.32 -31.62
CA LEU A 21 -28.15 -5.33 -30.55
C LEU A 21 -27.00 -5.20 -29.54
N ILE A 22 -26.05 -6.14 -29.49
CA ILE A 22 -24.91 -6.09 -28.55
C ILE A 22 -23.77 -5.22 -29.09
N ILE A 23 -23.68 -5.00 -30.41
CA ILE A 23 -22.58 -4.26 -31.04
C ILE A 23 -22.69 -2.73 -30.82
N ILE A 24 -23.90 -2.20 -30.55
CA ILE A 24 -24.14 -0.75 -30.40
C ILE A 24 -23.78 -0.24 -28.99
N ALA A 25 -23.63 -1.12 -27.99
CA ALA A 25 -23.32 -0.74 -26.61
C ALA A 25 -21.81 -0.60 -26.29
N ILE A 26 -20.91 -0.91 -27.22
CA ILE A 26 -19.43 -0.91 -27.02
C ILE A 26 -18.79 0.34 -27.69
N GLY A 27 -19.58 1.41 -27.89
CA GLY A 27 -19.16 2.60 -28.63
C GLY A 27 -18.65 3.79 -27.79
N LEU A 28 -18.47 3.67 -26.47
CA LEU A 28 -18.19 4.82 -25.58
C LEU A 28 -17.07 4.61 -24.56
N PHE A 29 -15.98 3.91 -24.91
CA PHE A 29 -14.75 3.89 -24.09
C PHE A 29 -13.45 3.97 -24.91
N TYR A 30 -13.37 4.91 -25.84
CA TYR A 30 -12.10 5.27 -26.50
C TYR A 30 -11.65 6.69 -26.12
N LYS A 31 -11.19 6.83 -24.88
CA LYS A 31 -10.19 7.83 -24.50
C LYS A 31 -9.11 7.18 -23.64
N CYS A 32 -8.42 6.21 -24.23
CA CYS A 32 -7.11 5.78 -23.76
C CYS A 32 -6.07 6.73 -24.37
N GLY A 33 -5.69 7.77 -23.62
CA GLY A 33 -4.55 8.60 -23.96
C GLY A 33 -3.27 7.82 -23.65
N THR A 34 -2.57 7.34 -24.67
CA THR A 34 -1.25 6.73 -24.51
C THR A 34 -0.22 7.82 -24.23
N VAL A 35 0.04 8.12 -22.96
CA VAL A 35 1.24 8.88 -22.58
C VAL A 35 2.43 7.98 -22.89
N LYS A 36 3.20 8.33 -23.94
CA LYS A 36 4.48 7.67 -24.23
C LYS A 36 5.41 7.95 -23.06
N HIS A 37 5.66 6.92 -22.25
CA HIS A 37 6.64 6.95 -21.19
C HIS A 37 8.03 7.06 -21.83
N VAL A 38 8.60 8.26 -21.84
CA VAL A 38 10.04 8.44 -22.06
C VAL A 38 10.72 7.90 -20.81
N PRO A 39 11.55 6.85 -20.89
CA PRO A 39 12.31 6.42 -19.72
C PRO A 39 13.27 7.55 -19.36
N ALA A 40 12.98 8.24 -18.26
CA ALA A 40 13.94 9.12 -17.63
C ALA A 40 15.18 8.28 -17.25
N PRO A 41 16.39 8.85 -17.33
CA PRO A 41 17.59 8.18 -16.84
C PRO A 41 17.37 7.73 -15.38
N PRO A 42 18.07 6.69 -14.89
CA PRO A 42 17.90 6.20 -13.53
C PRO A 42 18.27 7.32 -12.56
N VAL A 43 17.26 8.09 -12.16
CA VAL A 43 17.32 8.95 -11.00
C VAL A 43 17.49 7.99 -9.85
N VAL A 44 18.74 7.87 -9.39
CA VAL A 44 19.05 7.42 -8.04
C VAL A 44 18.17 8.28 -7.14
N ALA A 45 17.03 7.70 -6.75
CA ALA A 45 16.07 8.33 -5.87
C ALA A 45 16.77 8.42 -4.52
N LYS A 46 17.53 9.50 -4.34
CA LYS A 46 17.81 10.02 -3.02
C LYS A 46 16.43 10.34 -2.47
N THR A 47 15.87 9.40 -1.71
CA THR A 47 14.56 9.48 -1.07
C THR A 47 14.55 10.75 -0.23
N THR A 48 14.15 11.85 -0.83
CA THR A 48 13.70 13.04 -0.12
C THR A 48 12.44 12.58 0.58
N ILE A 49 12.58 12.07 1.80
CA ILE A 49 11.45 11.84 2.67
C ILE A 49 10.75 13.20 2.76
N ASN A 50 9.52 13.26 2.25
CA ASN A 50 8.73 14.49 2.26
C ASN A 50 8.58 14.94 3.72
N ASN A 51 8.76 16.24 3.99
CA ASN A 51 8.52 16.88 5.27
C ASN A 51 7.16 16.46 5.88
N ASP A 52 6.11 16.35 5.06
CA ASP A 52 4.79 15.89 5.50
C ASP A 52 4.84 14.50 6.14
N THR A 53 5.64 13.59 5.56
CA THR A 53 5.83 12.22 6.09
C THR A 53 6.58 12.26 7.43
N LEU A 54 7.57 13.15 7.58
CA LEU A 54 8.30 13.32 8.84
C LEU A 54 7.40 13.94 9.93
N MET A 55 6.55 14.91 9.60
CA MET A 55 5.59 15.50 10.53
C MET A 55 4.55 14.48 10.99
N ALA A 56 3.99 13.70 10.06
CA ALA A 56 3.08 12.61 10.36
C ALA A 56 3.76 11.54 11.24
N GLY A 57 4.99 11.16 10.91
CA GLY A 57 5.77 10.21 11.69
C GLY A 57 6.06 10.69 13.10
N LYS A 58 6.42 11.97 13.28
CA LYS A 58 6.60 12.60 14.60
C LYS A 58 5.33 12.55 15.43
N THR A 59 4.20 12.90 14.83
CA THR A 59 2.89 12.90 15.49
C THR A 59 2.52 11.49 15.96
N LEU A 60 2.66 10.50 15.09
CA LEU A 60 2.43 9.10 15.43
C LEU A 60 3.37 8.61 16.53
N TYR A 61 4.66 8.99 16.45
CA TYR A 61 5.68 8.60 17.42
C TYR A 61 5.35 9.12 18.82
N VAL A 62 5.14 10.44 18.95
CA VAL A 62 4.81 11.08 20.23
C VAL A 62 3.49 10.53 20.77
N ASN A 63 2.46 10.41 19.94
CA ASN A 63 1.14 10.02 20.44
C ASN A 63 0.99 8.54 20.78
N ASN A 64 1.83 7.64 20.24
CA ASN A 64 1.70 6.20 20.48
C ASN A 64 2.80 5.63 21.37
N CYS A 65 4.05 6.10 21.24
CA CYS A 65 5.18 5.47 21.90
C CYS A 65 5.41 5.93 23.35
N GLN A 66 4.75 7.00 23.80
CA GLN A 66 4.85 7.49 25.19
C GLN A 66 3.74 6.95 26.12
N LYS A 67 2.78 6.17 25.59
CA LYS A 67 1.58 5.75 26.34
C LYS A 67 1.85 4.72 27.43
N CYS A 68 2.92 3.92 27.29
CA CYS A 68 3.17 2.76 28.15
C CYS A 68 4.54 2.77 28.85
N HIS A 69 5.46 3.62 28.42
CA HIS A 69 6.79 3.80 28.99
C HIS A 69 7.36 5.13 28.51
N LYS A 70 8.56 5.49 28.99
CA LYS A 70 9.27 6.68 28.53
C LYS A 70 9.40 6.72 27.01
N LEU A 71 9.26 7.91 26.43
CA LEU A 71 9.51 8.13 25.02
C LEU A 71 11.02 8.18 24.78
N TYR A 72 11.54 7.21 24.03
CA TYR A 72 12.98 7.15 23.74
C TYR A 72 13.40 8.31 22.81
N SER A 73 14.66 8.73 22.86
CA SER A 73 15.18 9.68 21.85
C SER A 73 15.33 8.94 20.51
N PRO A 74 15.07 9.55 19.34
CA PRO A 74 15.41 8.96 18.03
C PRO A 74 16.86 8.48 17.93
N ASP A 75 17.79 9.12 18.64
CA ASP A 75 19.21 8.75 18.71
C ASP A 75 19.52 7.56 19.63
N ALA A 76 18.54 7.03 20.38
CA ALA A 76 18.78 5.99 21.37
C ALA A 76 19.17 4.64 20.73
N TYR A 77 18.85 4.46 19.46
CA TYR A 77 19.07 3.22 18.72
C TYR A 77 19.47 3.51 17.28
N ASN A 78 20.19 2.58 16.67
CA ASN A 78 20.47 2.61 15.24
C ASN A 78 19.25 2.16 14.40
N ALA A 79 19.34 2.26 13.08
CA ALA A 79 18.23 1.96 12.18
C ALA A 79 17.77 0.48 12.19
N ALA A 80 18.66 -0.48 12.48
CA ALA A 80 18.30 -1.89 12.58
C ALA A 80 17.58 -2.16 13.90
N GLU A 81 18.13 -1.66 15.01
CA GLU A 81 17.53 -1.75 16.34
C GLU A 81 16.15 -1.11 16.39
N TRP A 82 15.96 0.04 15.73
CA TRP A 82 14.64 0.67 15.64
C TRP A 82 13.63 -0.20 14.90
N LYS A 83 14.03 -0.89 13.83
CA LYS A 83 13.15 -1.80 13.09
C LYS A 83 12.67 -2.93 14.01
N ASP A 84 13.58 -3.53 14.76
CA ASP A 84 13.27 -4.64 15.66
C ASP A 84 12.40 -4.18 16.84
N ASN A 85 12.73 -3.04 17.44
CA ASN A 85 11.91 -2.43 18.50
C ASN A 85 10.49 -2.12 18.02
N LEU A 86 10.34 -1.53 16.83
CA LEU A 86 9.04 -1.24 16.26
C LEU A 86 8.23 -2.51 15.96
N ASN A 87 8.87 -3.57 15.48
CA ASN A 87 8.22 -4.87 15.28
C ASN A 87 7.74 -5.46 16.62
N ALA A 88 8.55 -5.37 17.67
CA ALA A 88 8.18 -5.84 19.00
C ALA A 88 7.03 -5.02 19.62
N MET A 89 7.00 -3.71 19.35
CA MET A 89 6.01 -2.78 19.91
C MET A 89 4.72 -2.71 19.11
N GLN A 90 4.71 -3.06 17.82
CA GLN A 90 3.56 -2.86 16.93
C GLN A 90 2.23 -3.34 17.53
N ARG A 91 2.18 -4.61 17.97
CA ARG A 91 0.98 -5.19 18.58
C ARG A 91 0.64 -4.56 19.94
N LYS A 92 1.65 -4.22 20.74
CA LYS A 92 1.49 -3.67 22.10
C LYS A 92 0.96 -2.24 22.07
N ALA A 93 1.49 -1.43 21.15
CA ALA A 93 1.11 -0.04 20.93
C ALA A 93 -0.12 0.13 20.02
N LYS A 94 -0.66 -0.99 19.48
CA LYS A 94 -1.82 -1.02 18.56
C LYS A 94 -1.64 -0.11 17.33
N ILE A 95 -0.44 -0.12 16.74
CA ILE A 95 -0.13 0.64 15.51
C ILE A 95 -0.20 -0.29 14.29
N SER A 96 -0.68 0.22 13.16
CA SER A 96 -0.72 -0.52 11.89
C SER A 96 0.66 -0.60 11.22
N ASP A 97 0.83 -1.46 10.21
CA ASP A 97 2.09 -1.56 9.46
C ASP A 97 2.46 -0.22 8.78
N ALA A 98 1.48 0.49 8.21
CA ALA A 98 1.70 1.80 7.60
C ALA A 98 2.13 2.86 8.63
N GLN A 99 1.51 2.86 9.81
CA GLN A 99 1.91 3.75 10.91
C GLN A 99 3.32 3.42 11.39
N LYS A 100 3.63 2.13 11.56
CA LYS A 100 4.98 1.66 11.93
C LYS A 100 6.03 2.14 10.93
N GLU A 101 5.79 1.99 9.63
CA GLU A 101 6.71 2.44 8.60
C GLU A 101 6.90 3.97 8.62
N THR A 102 5.83 4.72 8.85
CA THR A 102 5.89 6.19 8.95
C THR A 102 6.70 6.63 10.18
N ILE A 103 6.52 5.96 11.32
CA ILE A 103 7.34 6.19 12.53
C ILE A 103 8.81 5.83 12.25
N TYR A 104 9.07 4.71 11.58
CA TYR A 104 10.42 4.28 11.23
C TYR A 104 11.17 5.31 10.38
N LYS A 105 10.50 5.87 9.37
CA LYS A 105 11.04 6.95 8.52
C LYS A 105 11.39 8.18 9.34
N TYR A 106 10.52 8.58 10.28
CA TYR A 106 10.80 9.69 11.18
C TYR A 106 12.03 9.40 12.07
N LEU A 107 12.08 8.24 12.72
CA LEU A 107 13.16 7.89 13.64
C LEU A 107 14.51 7.87 12.92
N THR A 108 14.60 7.17 11.79
CA THR A 108 15.85 7.03 11.03
C THR A 108 16.34 8.33 10.40
N ALA A 109 15.44 9.26 10.06
CA ALA A 109 15.81 10.60 9.60
C ALA A 109 16.39 11.48 10.72
N ASN A 110 16.16 11.14 11.99
CA ASN A 110 16.55 11.92 13.15
C ASN A 110 17.62 11.24 14.01
N ILE A 111 18.29 10.21 13.49
CA ILE A 111 19.49 9.64 14.13
C ILE A 111 20.66 10.60 13.87
N LYS A 112 21.33 11.06 14.93
CA LYS A 112 22.56 11.83 14.86
C LYS A 112 23.62 11.05 14.10
N LYS A 113 24.25 11.74 13.16
CA LYS A 113 25.40 11.24 12.42
C LYS A 113 26.69 11.46 13.20
#